data_AF-A0A661AW27-F1
#
_entry.id   AF-A0A661AW27-F1
#
_cell.length_a   1.000
_cell.length_b   1.000
_cell.length_c   1.000
_cell.angle_alpha   90.00
_cell.angle_beta   90.00
_cell.angle_gamma   90.00
#
_symmetry.space_group_name_H-M   'P 1'
#
loop_
_entity.id
_entity.type
_entity.pdbx_description
1 polymer ?
#
loop_
_entity_poly.entity_id
_entity_poly.type
_entity_poly.pdbx_seq_one_letter_code
_entity_poly.pdbx_strand_id
1 'polypeptide(L)'
;MAEKVTYSSSGVNIDSADVAKRKIAELASSTFNSDVLTRIGLFAGAYDLGDGRVILSSADGVGTKILVAVRAGIYNTVGIDLVHHCANDISVHNADPLFLLDYIGHADLTPQKIAEIVEGLAIGCKDVDCALIGGETAQMPGFYPSKIFDLTATIVGMVEKDKMITGERISAGDAIVSLP
;
A
#
# COMPACT_ATOMS: atom_id res chain seq x y z
N MET A 1 8.42 33.74 -18.47
CA MET A 1 8.08 33.61 -17.02
C MET A 1 8.17 32.14 -16.69
N ALA A 2 8.89 31.76 -15.64
CA ALA A 2 8.94 30.35 -15.22
C ALA A 2 7.52 29.92 -14.81
N GLU A 3 7.02 28.83 -15.39
CA GLU A 3 5.70 28.29 -15.10
C GLU A 3 5.64 27.94 -13.61
N LYS A 4 4.61 28.44 -12.91
CA LYS A 4 4.46 28.24 -11.47
C LYS A 4 4.09 26.77 -11.27
N VAL A 5 5.03 25.97 -10.76
CA VAL A 5 4.81 24.56 -10.45
C VAL A 5 3.73 24.46 -9.39
N THR A 6 2.56 23.95 -9.77
CA THR A 6 1.47 23.60 -8.85
C THR A 6 1.39 22.09 -8.71
N TYR A 7 0.84 21.59 -7.61
CA TYR A 7 0.60 20.15 -7.42
C TYR A 7 -0.34 19.57 -8.49
N SER A 8 -1.24 20.41 -9.03
CA SER A 8 -2.05 20.08 -10.19
C SER A 8 -1.24 19.95 -11.49
N SER A 9 -0.16 20.72 -11.66
CA SER A 9 0.72 20.64 -12.84
C SER A 9 1.55 19.34 -12.89
N SER A 10 1.68 18.61 -11.77
CA SER A 10 2.22 17.24 -11.75
C SER A 10 1.18 16.17 -12.09
N GLY A 11 -0.03 16.56 -12.52
CA GLY A 11 -1.12 15.66 -12.90
C GLY A 11 -2.07 15.28 -11.76
N VAL A 12 -1.92 15.86 -10.56
CA VAL A 12 -2.77 15.54 -9.40
C VAL A 12 -3.83 16.60 -9.18
N ASN A 13 -5.06 16.32 -9.62
CA ASN A 13 -6.20 17.20 -9.38
C ASN A 13 -6.90 16.83 -8.06
N ILE A 14 -6.55 17.55 -6.98
CA ILE A 14 -7.05 17.31 -5.61
C ILE A 14 -8.57 17.35 -5.54
N ASP A 15 -9.22 18.32 -6.19
CA ASP A 15 -10.68 18.45 -6.17
C ASP A 15 -11.38 17.24 -6.81
N SER A 16 -10.84 16.75 -7.92
CA SER A 16 -11.36 15.55 -8.58
C SER A 16 -11.11 14.28 -7.76
N ALA A 17 -9.95 14.19 -7.11
CA ALA A 17 -9.59 13.09 -6.23
C ALA A 17 -10.50 13.06 -5.00
N ASP A 18 -10.83 14.20 -4.41
CA ASP A 18 -11.72 14.30 -3.25
C ASP A 18 -13.17 13.97 -3.60
N VAL A 19 -13.65 14.35 -4.78
CA VAL A 19 -14.96 13.90 -5.29
C VAL A 19 -14.98 12.38 -5.47
N ALA A 20 -13.94 11.81 -6.08
CA ALA A 20 -13.83 10.35 -6.26
C ALA A 20 -13.78 9.63 -4.90
N LYS A 21 -12.96 10.10 -3.96
CA LYS A 21 -12.84 9.55 -2.61
C LYS A 21 -14.18 9.52 -1.88
N ARG A 22 -14.97 10.61 -1.93
CA ARG A 22 -16.31 10.65 -1.31
C ARG A 22 -17.24 9.60 -1.90
N LYS A 23 -17.28 9.47 -3.24
CA LYS A 23 -18.11 8.47 -3.92
C LYS A 23 -17.66 7.04 -3.60
N ILE A 24 -16.36 6.79 -3.58
CA ILE A 24 -15.80 5.48 -3.19
C ILE A 24 -16.18 5.17 -1.74
N ALA A 25 -16.05 6.15 -0.84
CA ALA A 25 -16.42 5.98 0.56
C ALA A 25 -17.91 5.64 0.72
N GLU A 26 -18.80 6.33 0.00
CA GLU A 26 -20.23 6.03 -0.01
C GLU A 26 -20.52 4.60 -0.51
N LEU A 27 -19.98 4.25 -1.68
CA LEU A 27 -20.19 2.93 -2.29
C LEU A 27 -19.65 1.80 -1.41
N ALA A 28 -18.40 1.92 -0.93
CA ALA A 28 -17.80 0.91 -0.07
C ALA A 28 -18.50 0.82 1.29
N SER A 29 -18.91 1.94 1.90
CA SER A 29 -19.64 1.91 3.18
C SER A 29 -20.98 1.17 3.05
N SER A 30 -21.60 1.18 1.86
CA SER A 30 -22.84 0.42 1.62
C SER A 30 -22.65 -1.10 1.68
N THR A 31 -21.40 -1.59 1.62
CA THR A 31 -21.06 -3.02 1.72
C THR A 31 -20.64 -3.42 3.14
N PHE A 32 -20.59 -2.49 4.10
CA PHE A 32 -20.12 -2.78 5.45
C PHE A 32 -21.16 -3.57 6.25
N ASN A 33 -20.68 -4.44 7.12
CA ASN A 33 -21.46 -5.12 8.15
C ASN A 33 -21.00 -4.68 9.54
N SER A 34 -21.48 -5.35 10.60
CA SER A 34 -21.14 -5.05 11.99
C SER A 34 -19.67 -5.26 12.35
N ASP A 35 -18.94 -5.99 11.52
CA ASP A 35 -17.60 -6.48 11.85
C ASP A 35 -16.52 -5.54 11.29
N VAL A 36 -16.88 -4.62 10.39
CA VAL A 36 -15.97 -3.60 9.88
C VAL A 36 -15.76 -2.51 10.94
N LEU A 37 -14.51 -2.32 11.38
CA LEU A 37 -14.16 -1.42 12.48
C LEU A 37 -13.63 -0.05 12.02
N THR A 38 -13.19 0.08 10.77
CA THR A 38 -12.64 1.33 10.23
C THR A 38 -13.59 2.02 9.25
N ARG A 39 -13.30 3.29 8.96
CA ARG A 39 -13.95 4.05 7.89
C ARG A 39 -13.02 4.13 6.68
N ILE A 40 -13.62 4.33 5.50
CA ILE A 40 -12.87 4.54 4.26
C ILE A 40 -12.03 5.82 4.35
N GLY A 41 -10.75 5.73 3.96
CA GLY A 41 -9.80 6.84 3.93
C GLY A 41 -8.76 6.84 5.05
N LEU A 42 -8.74 5.82 5.89
CA LEU A 42 -7.62 5.51 6.78
C LEU A 42 -6.58 4.62 6.06
N PHE A 43 -5.43 4.44 6.70
CA PHE A 43 -4.31 3.63 6.21
C PHE A 43 -4.68 2.15 5.99
N ALA A 44 -5.51 1.56 6.85
CA ALA A 44 -5.91 0.16 6.75
C ALA A 44 -7.42 -0.07 6.94
N GLY A 45 -7.94 -1.07 6.23
CA GLY A 45 -9.24 -1.67 6.53
C GLY A 45 -9.12 -2.61 7.72
N ALA A 46 -10.05 -2.57 8.69
CA ALA A 46 -10.05 -3.46 9.85
C ALA A 46 -11.36 -4.24 9.95
N TYR A 47 -11.26 -5.54 10.19
CA TYR A 47 -12.39 -6.48 10.25
C TYR A 47 -12.27 -7.38 11.48
N ASP A 48 -13.29 -7.36 12.34
CA ASP A 48 -13.39 -8.17 13.55
C ASP A 48 -13.75 -9.63 13.21
N LEU A 49 -12.99 -10.59 13.74
CA LEU A 49 -13.27 -12.02 13.57
C LEU A 49 -14.27 -12.56 14.60
N GLY A 50 -14.65 -11.76 15.61
CA GLY A 50 -15.62 -12.12 16.64
C GLY A 50 -15.05 -12.97 17.78
N ASP A 51 -13.75 -13.24 17.78
CA ASP A 51 -13.07 -14.05 18.80
C ASP A 51 -11.97 -13.28 19.55
N GLY A 52 -12.03 -11.95 19.49
CA GLY A 52 -11.04 -11.06 20.09
C GLY A 52 -9.93 -10.64 19.13
N ARG A 53 -9.88 -11.19 17.92
CA ARG A 53 -8.88 -10.84 16.90
C ARG A 53 -9.47 -9.96 15.80
N VAL A 54 -8.66 -9.04 15.30
CA VAL A 54 -9.00 -8.13 14.20
C VAL A 54 -7.98 -8.31 13.09
N ILE A 55 -8.47 -8.54 11.86
CA ILE A 55 -7.64 -8.52 10.66
C ILE A 55 -7.53 -7.11 10.13
N LEU A 56 -6.33 -6.70 9.74
CA LEU A 56 -6.10 -5.46 9.03
C LEU A 56 -5.53 -5.74 7.66
N SER A 57 -5.93 -4.94 6.67
CA SER A 57 -5.34 -4.98 5.35
C SER A 57 -5.10 -3.59 4.77
N SER A 58 -3.99 -3.45 4.04
CA SER A 58 -3.71 -2.28 3.20
C SER A 58 -3.27 -2.75 1.82
N ALA A 59 -3.57 -1.95 0.80
CA ALA A 59 -3.21 -2.19 -0.58
C ALA A 59 -2.59 -0.93 -1.19
N ASP A 60 -1.35 -1.04 -1.63
CA ASP A 60 -0.57 0.09 -2.14
C ASP A 60 0.14 -0.23 -3.44
N GLY A 61 0.63 0.83 -4.09
CA GLY A 61 1.59 0.74 -5.18
C GLY A 61 2.84 1.55 -4.89
N VAL A 62 3.89 1.31 -5.66
CA VAL A 62 5.15 2.08 -5.58
C VAL A 62 4.97 3.51 -6.11
N GLY A 63 4.05 3.69 -7.06
CA GLY A 63 3.84 4.96 -7.76
C GLY A 63 5.01 5.32 -8.69
N THR A 64 5.21 6.62 -8.90
CA THR A 64 6.15 7.13 -9.93
C THR A 64 7.64 6.84 -9.64
N LYS A 65 7.99 6.34 -8.44
CA LYS A 65 9.35 5.88 -8.11
C LYS A 65 9.79 4.72 -9.02
N ILE A 66 8.85 3.99 -9.63
CA ILE A 66 9.14 3.00 -10.69
C ILE A 66 9.95 3.62 -11.84
N LEU A 67 9.65 4.86 -12.24
CA LEU A 67 10.40 5.53 -13.31
C LEU A 67 11.86 5.74 -12.95
N VAL A 68 12.17 5.93 -11.66
CA VAL A 68 13.55 6.06 -11.18
C VAL A 68 14.26 4.72 -11.27
N ALA A 69 13.63 3.63 -10.81
CA ALA A 69 14.15 2.26 -10.91
C ALA A 69 14.47 1.88 -12.37
N VAL A 70 13.53 2.16 -13.29
CA VAL A 70 13.70 1.91 -14.72
C VAL A 70 14.87 2.72 -15.30
N ARG A 71 15.02 3.99 -14.93
CA ARG A 71 16.12 4.86 -15.41
C ARG A 71 17.47 4.45 -14.83
N ALA A 72 17.50 4.01 -13.57
CA ALA A 72 18.71 3.54 -12.91
C ALA A 72 19.11 2.12 -13.37
N GLY A 73 18.17 1.35 -13.92
CA GLY A 73 18.38 -0.06 -14.24
C GLY A 73 18.49 -0.94 -12.99
N ILE A 74 17.89 -0.52 -11.87
CA ILE A 74 17.91 -1.21 -10.58
C ILE A 74 16.47 -1.53 -10.21
N TYR A 75 16.10 -2.82 -10.15
CA TYR A 75 14.72 -3.26 -9.92
C TYR A 75 14.51 -3.95 -8.56
N ASN A 76 15.58 -4.36 -7.88
CA ASN A 76 15.49 -5.14 -6.64
C ASN A 76 15.26 -4.35 -5.36
N THR A 77 15.14 -3.02 -5.44
CA THR A 77 14.87 -2.18 -4.27
C THR A 77 13.41 -1.73 -4.18
N VAL A 78 12.69 -1.65 -5.30
CA VAL A 78 11.31 -1.13 -5.30
C VAL A 78 10.31 -2.08 -4.64
N GLY A 79 10.61 -3.39 -4.63
CA GLY A 79 9.83 -4.35 -3.84
C GLY A 79 9.97 -4.11 -2.34
N ILE A 80 11.17 -3.76 -1.87
CA ILE A 80 11.43 -3.43 -0.46
C ILE A 80 10.61 -2.20 -0.06
N ASP A 81 10.66 -1.17 -0.90
CA ASP A 81 9.89 0.07 -0.70
C ASP A 81 8.39 -0.21 -0.56
N LEU A 82 7.84 -1.06 -1.42
CA LEU A 82 6.43 -1.38 -1.41
C LEU A 82 6.00 -2.13 -0.16
N VAL A 83 6.76 -3.15 0.25
CA VAL A 83 6.42 -3.92 1.45
C VAL A 83 6.42 -3.03 2.68
N HIS A 84 7.42 -2.17 2.83
CA HIS A 84 7.46 -1.22 3.95
C HIS A 84 6.33 -0.19 3.90
N HIS A 85 5.93 0.24 2.70
CA HIS A 85 4.76 1.13 2.55
C HIS A 85 3.50 0.46 3.11
N CYS A 86 3.20 -0.76 2.66
CA CYS A 86 2.03 -1.51 3.14
C CYS A 86 2.13 -1.84 4.64
N ALA A 87 3.30 -2.27 5.12
CA ALA A 87 3.50 -2.65 6.52
C ALA A 87 3.31 -1.46 7.47
N ASN A 88 3.84 -0.29 7.11
CA ASN A 88 3.65 0.93 7.90
C ASN A 88 2.17 1.28 8.08
N ASP A 89 1.35 1.07 7.04
CA ASP A 89 -0.09 1.37 7.06
C ASP A 89 -0.89 0.51 8.04
N ILE A 90 -0.46 -0.73 8.30
CA ILE A 90 -1.07 -1.58 9.34
C ILE A 90 -0.40 -1.40 10.71
N SER A 91 0.88 -1.03 10.75
CA SER A 91 1.63 -0.81 12.00
C SER A 91 1.10 0.37 12.83
N VAL A 92 0.52 1.41 12.19
CA VAL A 92 -0.11 2.52 12.94
C VAL A 92 -1.28 2.06 13.83
N HIS A 93 -1.83 0.88 13.56
CA HIS A 93 -2.89 0.25 14.34
C HIS A 93 -2.40 -0.83 15.30
N ASN A 94 -1.08 -0.96 15.46
CA ASN A 94 -0.42 -2.00 16.26
C ASN A 94 -0.68 -3.43 15.74
N ALA A 95 -0.83 -3.59 14.41
CA ALA A 95 -1.03 -4.89 13.79
C ALA A 95 0.31 -5.55 13.46
N ASP A 96 0.43 -6.83 13.77
CA ASP A 96 1.54 -7.69 13.35
C ASP A 96 1.29 -8.14 11.91
N PRO A 97 2.22 -7.90 10.97
CA PRO A 97 2.13 -8.42 9.61
C PRO A 97 2.05 -9.95 9.58
N LEU A 98 1.17 -10.51 8.74
CA LEU A 98 1.06 -11.97 8.55
C LEU A 98 1.60 -12.38 7.18
N PHE A 99 1.02 -11.81 6.12
CA PHE A 99 1.37 -12.17 4.76
C PHE A 99 1.12 -11.03 3.76
N LEU A 100 1.75 -11.15 2.59
CA LEU A 100 1.65 -10.25 1.46
C LEU A 100 1.24 -11.00 0.19
N LEU A 101 0.43 -10.36 -0.65
CA LEU A 101 0.24 -10.71 -2.04
C LEU A 101 0.70 -9.57 -2.96
N ASP A 102 1.30 -9.88 -4.11
CA ASP A 102 1.73 -8.87 -5.08
C ASP A 102 1.04 -8.99 -6.46
N TYR A 103 1.05 -7.89 -7.22
CA TYR A 103 0.65 -7.86 -8.62
C TYR A 103 1.65 -7.05 -9.44
N ILE A 104 2.15 -7.64 -10.53
CA ILE A 104 3.08 -7.02 -11.47
C ILE A 104 2.43 -6.91 -12.84
N GLY A 105 2.11 -5.69 -13.26
CA GLY A 105 1.61 -5.40 -14.60
C GLY A 105 2.73 -4.83 -15.48
N HIS A 106 3.01 -5.41 -16.66
CA HIS A 106 4.04 -4.87 -17.54
C HIS A 106 3.77 -5.09 -19.03
N ALA A 107 4.48 -4.37 -19.90
CA ALA A 107 4.45 -4.64 -21.34
C ALA A 107 5.42 -5.76 -21.74
N ASP A 108 6.68 -5.67 -21.27
CA ASP A 108 7.80 -6.39 -21.86
C ASP A 108 9.00 -6.60 -20.90
N LEU A 109 8.78 -6.57 -19.58
CA LEU A 109 9.82 -6.95 -18.63
C LEU A 109 10.31 -8.38 -18.88
N THR A 110 11.63 -8.54 -18.82
CA THR A 110 12.28 -9.84 -18.90
C THR A 110 12.09 -10.61 -17.59
N PRO A 111 12.09 -11.96 -17.61
CA PRO A 111 12.02 -12.78 -16.40
C PRO A 111 13.03 -12.40 -15.31
N GLN A 112 14.23 -11.99 -15.70
CA GLN A 112 15.30 -11.57 -14.77
C GLN A 112 14.91 -10.32 -13.97
N LYS A 113 14.33 -9.31 -14.64
CA LYS A 113 13.84 -8.09 -13.99
C LYS A 113 12.65 -8.35 -13.08
N ILE A 114 11.77 -9.26 -13.48
CA ILE A 114 10.65 -9.69 -12.62
C ILE A 114 11.21 -10.38 -11.37
N ALA A 115 12.19 -11.27 -11.52
CA ALA A 115 12.85 -11.92 -10.40
C ALA A 115 13.57 -10.92 -9.47
N GLU A 116 14.21 -9.88 -10.00
CA GLU A 116 14.79 -8.79 -9.21
C GLU A 116 13.71 -8.06 -8.39
N ILE A 117 12.56 -7.72 -8.99
CA ILE A 117 11.45 -7.08 -8.25
C ILE A 117 10.98 -7.98 -7.10
N VAL A 118 10.78 -9.27 -7.38
CA VAL A 118 10.34 -10.26 -6.38
C VAL A 118 11.41 -10.51 -5.32
N GLU A 119 12.70 -10.42 -5.65
CA GLU A 119 13.79 -10.43 -4.67
C GLU A 119 13.61 -9.28 -3.67
N GLY A 120 13.31 -8.07 -4.17
CA GLY A 120 13.02 -6.91 -3.31
C GLY A 120 11.80 -7.14 -2.41
N LEU A 121 10.71 -7.69 -2.94
CA LEU A 121 9.54 -8.04 -2.14
C LEU A 121 9.89 -9.05 -1.04
N ALA A 122 10.64 -10.10 -1.39
CA ALA A 122 11.04 -11.13 -0.44
C ALA A 122 11.99 -10.60 0.65
N ILE A 123 12.86 -9.64 0.34
CA ILE A 123 13.69 -8.95 1.34
C ILE A 123 12.79 -8.13 2.27
N GLY A 124 11.93 -7.27 1.73
CA GLY A 124 11.03 -6.45 2.53
C GLY A 124 10.11 -7.29 3.43
N CYS A 125 9.59 -8.41 2.93
CA CYS A 125 8.77 -9.33 3.74
C CYS A 125 9.54 -9.90 4.93
N LYS A 126 10.83 -10.23 4.77
CA LYS A 126 11.67 -10.69 5.88
C LYS A 126 11.96 -9.57 6.88
N ASP A 127 12.14 -8.34 6.41
CA ASP A 127 12.41 -7.18 7.27
C ASP A 127 11.22 -6.89 8.22
N VAL A 128 9.99 -7.14 7.75
CA VAL A 128 8.75 -6.92 8.52
C VAL A 128 8.13 -8.20 9.09
N ASP A 129 8.86 -9.32 9.07
CA ASP A 129 8.44 -10.64 9.56
C ASP A 129 7.09 -11.14 8.99
N CYS A 130 6.85 -10.92 7.69
CA CYS A 130 5.67 -11.44 7.00
C CYS A 130 6.03 -12.45 5.89
N ALA A 131 5.07 -13.29 5.51
CA ALA A 131 5.25 -14.24 4.40
C ALA A 131 4.79 -13.67 3.05
N LEU A 132 5.62 -13.73 2.02
CA LEU A 132 5.16 -13.55 0.63
C LEU A 132 4.49 -14.85 0.17
N ILE A 133 3.16 -14.90 0.12
CA ILE A 133 2.42 -16.16 -0.07
C ILE A 133 1.83 -16.35 -1.47
N GLY A 134 1.88 -15.32 -2.30
CA GLY A 134 1.38 -15.40 -3.66
C GLY A 134 1.46 -14.06 -4.37
N GLY A 135 1.22 -14.10 -5.67
CA GLY A 135 1.16 -12.91 -6.50
C GLY A 135 0.74 -13.27 -7.92
N GLU A 136 0.59 -12.24 -8.75
CA GLU A 136 0.21 -12.38 -10.15
C GLU A 136 1.10 -11.52 -11.04
N THR A 137 1.44 -12.03 -12.22
CA THR A 137 2.23 -11.30 -13.22
C THR A 137 1.48 -11.25 -14.55
N ALA A 138 1.07 -10.05 -14.94
CA ALA A 138 0.29 -9.82 -16.15
C ALA A 138 1.12 -9.10 -17.22
N GLN A 139 1.42 -9.81 -18.31
CA GLN A 139 2.02 -9.21 -19.50
C GLN A 139 0.91 -8.67 -20.43
N MET A 140 0.84 -7.34 -20.57
CA MET A 140 -0.20 -6.65 -21.34
C MET A 140 0.42 -5.66 -22.36
N PRO A 141 0.96 -6.16 -23.49
CA PRO A 141 1.49 -5.32 -24.56
C PRO A 141 0.40 -4.40 -25.13
N GLY A 142 0.69 -3.11 -25.29
CA GLY A 142 -0.26 -2.12 -25.78
C GLY A 142 -1.13 -1.46 -24.71
N PHE A 143 -1.17 -2.02 -23.49
CA PHE A 143 -1.71 -1.33 -22.32
C PHE A 143 -0.60 -0.54 -21.61
N TYR A 144 0.47 -1.23 -21.20
CA TYR A 144 1.62 -0.57 -20.60
C TYR A 144 2.57 -0.03 -21.68
N PRO A 145 3.19 1.15 -21.47
CA PRO A 145 4.32 1.59 -22.28
C PRO A 145 5.50 0.62 -22.14
N SER A 146 6.29 0.48 -23.20
CA SER A 146 7.50 -0.35 -23.17
C SER A 146 8.43 0.06 -22.02
N LYS A 147 9.01 -0.94 -21.34
CA LYS A 147 9.91 -0.81 -20.17
C LYS A 147 9.28 -0.23 -18.90
N ILE A 148 8.01 0.17 -18.93
CA ILE A 148 7.26 0.60 -17.75
C ILE A 148 6.49 -0.60 -17.21
N PHE A 149 6.42 -0.69 -15.89
CA PHE A 149 5.59 -1.66 -15.17
C PHE A 149 4.83 -0.93 -14.06
N ASP A 150 3.83 -1.61 -13.54
CA ASP A 150 3.13 -1.28 -12.31
C ASP A 150 3.38 -2.40 -11.31
N LEU A 151 3.52 -2.02 -10.04
CA LEU A 151 3.77 -2.95 -8.94
C LEU A 151 2.89 -2.52 -7.78
N THR A 152 1.97 -3.41 -7.42
CA THR A 152 1.09 -3.25 -6.27
C THR A 152 1.18 -4.45 -5.35
N ALA A 153 0.84 -4.25 -4.09
CA ALA A 153 0.81 -5.31 -3.11
C ALA A 153 -0.32 -5.06 -2.11
N THR A 154 -0.81 -6.15 -1.54
CA THR A 154 -1.77 -6.15 -0.45
C THR A 154 -1.15 -6.87 0.73
N ILE A 155 -1.02 -6.18 1.85
CA ILE A 155 -0.60 -6.80 3.12
C ILE A 155 -1.83 -7.15 3.95
N VAL A 156 -1.72 -8.24 4.70
CA VAL A 156 -2.68 -8.62 5.72
C VAL A 156 -1.93 -8.81 7.03
N GLY A 157 -2.42 -8.17 8.08
CA GLY A 157 -1.94 -8.28 9.45
C GLY A 157 -3.06 -8.59 10.44
N MET A 158 -2.69 -8.77 11.70
CA MET A 158 -3.64 -9.06 12.77
C MET A 158 -3.26 -8.35 14.06
N VAL A 159 -4.27 -8.00 14.84
CA VAL A 159 -4.11 -7.43 16.18
C VAL A 159 -5.16 -8.00 17.12
N GLU A 160 -4.83 -8.10 18.41
CA GLU A 160 -5.83 -8.31 19.45
C GLU A 160 -6.70 -7.05 19.56
N LYS A 161 -8.03 -7.23 19.60
CA LYS A 161 -8.99 -6.12 19.52
C LYS A 161 -8.79 -5.08 20.62
N ASP A 162 -8.39 -5.50 21.82
CA ASP A 162 -8.13 -4.62 22.97
C ASP A 162 -6.79 -3.85 22.87
N LYS A 163 -5.88 -4.30 22.00
CA LYS A 163 -4.58 -3.67 21.74
C LYS A 163 -4.57 -2.77 20.51
N MET A 164 -5.62 -2.81 19.69
CA MET A 164 -5.71 -2.00 18.48
C MET A 164 -5.61 -0.50 18.82
N ILE A 165 -4.80 0.23 18.06
CA ILE A 165 -4.65 1.68 18.20
C ILE A 165 -5.58 2.39 17.22
N THR A 166 -6.47 3.24 17.74
CA THR A 166 -7.48 3.98 16.96
C THR A 166 -7.28 5.50 17.00
N GLY A 167 -6.42 5.99 17.89
CA GLY A 167 -6.24 7.42 18.16
C GLY A 167 -7.27 8.03 19.13
N GLU A 168 -8.28 7.28 19.58
CA GLU A 168 -9.32 7.79 20.50
C GLU A 168 -8.79 8.29 21.86
N ARG A 169 -7.59 7.85 22.25
CA ARG A 169 -6.93 8.26 23.50
C ARG A 169 -6.09 9.54 23.37
N ILE A 170 -5.95 10.11 22.18
CA ILE A 170 -5.15 11.32 21.95
C ILE A 170 -5.83 12.52 22.62
N SER A 171 -5.03 13.34 23.32
CA SER A 171 -5.52 14.49 24.08
C SER A 171 -4.57 15.69 24.01
N ALA A 172 -5.10 16.88 24.32
CA ALA A 172 -4.29 18.10 24.35
C ALA A 172 -3.20 17.99 25.42
N GLY A 173 -1.94 18.19 25.02
CA GLY A 173 -0.77 18.04 25.88
C GLY A 173 0.08 16.80 25.56
N ASP A 174 -0.42 15.90 24.71
CA ASP A 174 0.39 14.77 24.21
C ASP A 174 1.57 15.27 23.36
N ALA A 175 2.71 14.60 23.49
CA ALA A 175 3.92 14.90 22.72
C ALA A 175 3.88 14.19 21.35
N ILE A 176 4.42 14.86 20.33
CA ILE A 176 4.65 14.26 19.01
C ILE A 176 6.11 13.79 18.94
N VAL A 177 6.31 12.51 18.67
CA VAL A 177 7.62 11.89 18.46
C VAL A 177 7.75 11.50 16.99
N SER A 178 8.93 11.72 16.41
CA SER A 178 9.24 11.31 15.03
C SER A 178 10.34 10.26 15.03
N LEU A 179 10.24 9.32 14.08
CA LEU A 179 11.26 8.33 13.79
C LEU A 179 11.90 8.69 12.43
N PRO A 180 13.24 8.70 12.33
CA PRO A 180 13.95 9.04 11.09
C PRO A 180 13.86 7.93 10.03
#